data_AF-A0A7J4KMB6-F1
#
_entry.id   AF-A0A7J4KMB6-F1
#
_cell.length_a   1.000
_cell.length_b   1.000
_cell.length_c   1.000
_cell.angle_alpha   90.00
_cell.angle_beta   90.00
_cell.angle_gamma   90.00
#
_symmetry.space_group_name_H-M   'P 1'
#
loop_
_entity.id
_entity.type
_entity.pdbx_description
1 polymer ?
#
loop_
_entity_poly.entity_id
_entity_poly.type
_entity_poly.pdbx_seq_one_letter_code
_entity_poly.pdbx_strand_id
1 'polypeptide(L)' 'MNIAGLCAVCGRVSTETCKSCGKGNCGRPQCKIGFVCANCARGREL' A
#
# COMPACT_ATOMS: atom_id res chain seq x y z
N MET A 1 14.63 0.22 -8.48
CA MET A 1 13.73 -0.91 -8.19
C MET A 1 12.36 -0.58 -8.76
N ASN A 2 11.94 -1.22 -9.86
CA ASN A 2 10.62 -0.99 -10.47
C ASN A 2 9.55 -1.70 -9.63
N ILE A 3 8.92 -1.00 -8.69
CA ILE A 3 7.64 -1.46 -8.10
C ILE A 3 6.56 -1.11 -9.12
N ALA A 4 6.53 -1.83 -10.25
CA ALA A 4 5.48 -1.68 -11.24
C ALA A 4 4.25 -2.46 -10.78
N GLY A 5 3.48 -1.86 -9.87
CA GLY A 5 2.20 -2.40 -9.40
C GLY A 5 1.24 -1.28 -9.04
N LEU A 6 -0.06 -1.54 -9.07
CA LEU A 6 -1.07 -0.56 -8.65
C LEU A 6 -1.26 -0.59 -7.14
N CYS A 7 -1.57 0.58 -6.56
CA CYS A 7 -1.78 0.75 -5.14
C CYS A 7 -3.06 0.04 -4.74
N ALA A 8 -2.97 -0.88 -3.78
CA ALA A 8 -4.12 -1.65 -3.30
C ALA A 8 -5.25 -0.81 -2.68
N VAL A 9 -4.98 0.47 -2.35
CA VAL A 9 -5.95 1.37 -1.75
C VAL A 9 -6.63 2.26 -2.78
N CYS A 10 -5.88 2.82 -3.74
CA CYS A 10 -6.41 3.83 -4.67
C CYS A 10 -6.16 3.55 -6.15
N GLY A 11 -5.56 2.41 -6.50
CA GLY A 11 -5.31 1.99 -7.88
C GLY A 11 -4.27 2.82 -8.63
N ARG A 12 -3.59 3.78 -8.01
CA ARG A 12 -2.50 4.56 -8.63
C ARG A 12 -1.21 3.76 -8.72
N VAL A 13 -0.26 4.23 -9.52
CA VAL A 13 1.10 3.65 -9.55
C VAL A 13 1.67 3.60 -8.13
N SER A 14 2.13 2.41 -7.74
CA SER A 14 2.79 2.19 -6.45
C SER A 14 4.23 2.64 -6.51
N THR A 15 4.71 3.17 -5.39
CA THR A 15 6.09 3.60 -5.20
C THR A 15 6.79 2.76 -4.15
N GLU A 16 6.03 2.02 -3.35
CA GLU A 16 6.50 1.19 -2.26
C GLU A 16 5.56 -0.02 -2.06
N THR A 17 5.92 -0.92 -1.15
CA THR A 17 5.16 -2.13 -0.87
C THR A 17 4.73 -2.13 0.60
N CYS A 18 3.48 -2.52 0.86
CA CYS A 18 2.99 -2.71 2.23
C CYS A 18 3.77 -3.84 2.90
N LYS A 19 4.40 -3.56 4.05
CA LYS A 19 5.20 -4.57 4.77
C LYS A 19 4.36 -5.74 5.31
N SER A 20 3.05 -5.55 5.51
CA SER A 20 2.17 -6.57 6.09
C SER A 20 1.58 -7.52 5.05
N CYS A 21 1.11 -7.02 3.90
CA CYS A 21 0.44 -7.85 2.88
C CYS A 21 1.25 -8.00 1.58
N GLY A 22 2.38 -7.30 1.44
CA GLY A 22 3.19 -7.35 0.23
C GLY A 22 2.54 -6.66 -0.99
N LYS A 23 1.37 -6.03 -0.85
CA LYS A 23 0.72 -5.33 -1.97
C LYS A 23 1.33 -3.95 -2.22
N GLY A 24 1.18 -3.47 -3.46
CA GLY A 24 1.63 -2.15 -3.87
C GLY A 24 0.96 -1.03 -3.08
N ASN A 25 1.74 -0.02 -2.70
CA ASN A 25 1.30 1.19 -2.04
C ASN A 25 1.91 2.43 -2.71
N CYS A 26 1.11 3.48 -2.88
CA CYS A 26 1.55 4.73 -3.50
C CYS A 26 2.16 5.74 -2.52
N GLY A 27 2.34 5.36 -1.24
CA GLY A 27 3.00 6.18 -0.23
C GLY A 27 2.21 7.42 0.24
N ARG A 28 1.03 7.70 -0.33
CA ARG A 28 0.21 8.84 0.09
C ARG A 28 -0.29 8.65 1.54
N PRO A 29 -0.41 9.72 2.33
CA PRO A 29 -0.87 9.65 3.72
C PRO A 29 -2.23 8.96 3.87
N GLN A 30 -3.14 9.14 2.90
CA GLN A 30 -4.44 8.46 2.91
C GLN A 30 -4.39 6.95 2.58
N CYS A 31 -3.28 6.45 2.03
CA CYS A 31 -3.11 5.07 1.60
C CYS A 31 -2.10 4.29 2.44
N LYS A 32 -1.42 4.96 3.39
CA LYS A 32 -0.33 4.42 4.19
C LYS A 32 -0.44 4.89 5.64
N ILE A 33 -0.22 3.99 6.59
CA ILE A 33 -0.09 4.28 8.02
C ILE A 33 1.21 3.62 8.47
N GLY A 34 2.22 4.40 8.84
CA GLY A 34 3.56 3.84 9.15
C GLY A 34 4.15 3.12 7.93
N PHE A 35 4.58 1.86 8.07
CA PHE A 35 5.14 1.04 6.98
C PHE A 35 4.11 0.09 6.33
N VAL A 36 2.82 0.28 6.61
CA VAL A 36 1.72 -0.56 6.13
C VAL A 36 0.68 0.25 5.34
N CYS A 37 -0.02 -0.40 4.42
CA CYS A 37 -1.13 0.23 3.68
C CYS A 37 -2.32 0.48 4.60
N ALA A 38 -3.17 1.43 4.21
CA ALA A 38 -4.35 1.82 4.99
C ALA A 38 -5.35 0.66 5.18
N ASN A 39 -5.42 -0.30 4.24
CA ASN A 39 -6.29 -1.47 4.39
C ASN A 39 -5.80 -2.41 5.51
N CYS A 40 -4.52 -2.80 5.48
CA CYS A 40 -3.91 -3.61 6.55
C CYS A 40 -3.97 -2.90 7.90
N ALA A 41 -3.63 -1.62 7.95
CA ALA A 41 -3.67 -0.83 9.18
C ALA A 41 -5.08 -0.70 9.78
N ARG A 42 -6.12 -0.81 8.93
CA ARG A 42 -7.54 -0.81 9.35
C ARG A 42 -8.12 -2.22 9.55
N GLY A 43 -7.30 -3.28 9.45
CA GLY A 43 -7.76 -4.66 9.58
C GLY A 43 -8.70 -5.12 8.46
N ARG A 44 -8.63 -4.51 7.28
CA ARG A 44 -9.49 -4.83 6.11
C ARG A 44 -8.86 -5.81 5.12
N GLU A 45 -7.56 -6.09 5.25
CA GLU A 45 -6.88 -7.15 4.50
C GLU A 45 -6.56 -8.27 5.50
N LEU A 46 -7.34 -9.36 5.41
CA LEU A 46 -7.11 -10.68 6.02
C LEU A 46 -6.80 -11.66 4.89
#